data_AF-B8JKU6-F1
#
_entry.id   AF-B8JKU6-F1
#
_cell.length_a   1.000
_cell.length_b   1.000
_cell.length_c   1.000
_cell.angle_alpha   90.00
_cell.angle_beta   90.00
_cell.angle_gamma   90.00
#
_symmetry.space_group_name_H-M   'P 1'
#
loop_
_entity.id
_entity.type
_entity.pdbx_description
1 polymer ?
#
loop_
_entity_poly.entity_id
_entity_poly.type
_entity_poly.pdbx_seq_one_letter_code
_entity_poly.pdbx_strand_id
1 'polypeptide(L)'
;MAFSLCWKAPRSPWSFLQAVNNGSPLFLWRTVGSCLDPKMKAYLEENTEVTSSGSLTPEIQLRLLTPRCKFWWERADLWPYSDPYWAIYWPGGQALSRYLLDNPAVVRGKSVLDLGSGCGATAIAAKMSGASKILANDIDPIAGMAITLNCKLNGLNPFP
;
A
#
# COMPACT_ATOMS: atom_id res chain seq x y z
N MET A 1 3.02 -21.55 17.05
CA MET A 1 2.59 -22.33 15.88
C MET A 1 3.13 -21.65 14.64
N ALA A 2 4.02 -22.30 13.90
CA ALA A 2 4.66 -21.74 12.71
C ALA A 2 3.72 -21.88 11.51
N PHE A 3 3.39 -20.76 10.85
CA PHE A 3 2.61 -20.78 9.61
C PHE A 3 3.54 -21.01 8.42
N SER A 4 3.44 -22.20 7.82
CA SER A 4 4.03 -22.51 6.52
C SER A 4 3.17 -21.87 5.43
N LEU A 5 3.62 -20.76 4.85
CA LEU A 5 3.03 -20.16 3.65
C LEU A 5 3.46 -20.98 2.43
N CYS A 6 2.56 -21.84 1.96
CA CYS A 6 2.76 -22.64 0.77
C CYS A 6 2.61 -21.74 -0.47
N TRP A 7 3.73 -21.37 -1.12
CA TRP A 7 3.72 -20.79 -2.46
C TRP A 7 3.11 -21.78 -3.45
N LYS A 8 1.94 -21.48 -4.00
CA LYS A 8 1.45 -22.13 -5.23
C LYS A 8 1.87 -21.28 -6.43
N ALA A 9 3.00 -21.64 -7.04
CA ALA A 9 3.40 -21.11 -8.35
C ALA A 9 2.55 -21.77 -9.46
N PRO A 10 1.98 -21.01 -10.42
CA PRO A 10 1.40 -21.58 -11.62
C PRO A 10 2.49 -22.18 -12.51
N ARG A 11 2.30 -23.44 -12.93
CA ARG A 11 3.13 -24.12 -13.92
C ARG A 11 2.71 -23.68 -15.33
N SER A 12 3.52 -22.86 -16.00
CA SER A 12 3.99 -23.09 -17.39
C SER A 12 4.86 -21.92 -17.89
N PRO A 13 5.95 -22.13 -18.66
CA PRO A 13 6.88 -21.06 -19.07
C PRO A 13 6.58 -20.40 -20.43
N TRP A 14 5.47 -20.70 -21.10
CA TRP A 14 5.35 -20.44 -22.56
C TRP A 14 4.05 -19.75 -23.02
N SER A 15 3.65 -18.66 -22.36
CA SER A 15 2.53 -17.82 -22.85
C SER A 15 2.85 -16.33 -22.94
N PHE A 16 4.13 -15.95 -22.97
CA PHE A 16 4.56 -14.55 -22.90
C PHE A 16 4.72 -13.79 -24.23
N LEU A 17 4.32 -14.34 -25.39
CA LEU A 17 4.66 -13.70 -26.69
C LEU A 17 3.57 -13.77 -27.79
N GLN A 18 2.29 -13.61 -27.46
CA GLN A 18 1.26 -13.35 -28.49
C GLN A 18 0.20 -12.36 -28.01
N ALA A 19 0.58 -11.09 -27.85
CA ALA A 19 -0.37 -9.98 -27.81
C ALA A 19 0.32 -8.66 -28.19
N VAL A 20 1.02 -8.62 -29.32
CA VAL A 20 1.51 -7.38 -29.93
C VAL A 20 1.15 -7.38 -31.40
N ASN A 21 -0.14 -7.31 -31.69
CA ASN A 21 -0.68 -6.80 -32.96
C ASN A 21 -2.20 -6.82 -32.87
N ASN A 22 -2.77 -5.72 -32.38
CA ASN A 22 -4.05 -5.17 -32.83
C ASN A 22 -4.26 -3.86 -32.07
N GLY A 23 -4.32 -2.76 -32.82
CA GLY A 23 -4.40 -1.39 -32.33
C GLY A 23 -5.63 -1.11 -31.46
N SER A 24 -5.55 -1.48 -30.20
CA SER A 24 -6.44 -1.04 -29.13
C SER A 24 -5.62 -0.18 -28.17
N PRO A 25 -6.12 0.98 -27.70
CA PRO A 25 -5.40 1.77 -26.71
C PRO A 25 -5.48 1.03 -25.37
N LEU A 26 -4.57 0.10 -25.12
CA LEU A 26 -4.56 -0.79 -23.94
C LEU A 26 -3.86 -0.22 -22.71
N PHE A 27 -3.52 1.07 -22.73
CA PHE A 27 -3.16 1.80 -21.52
C PHE A 27 -4.09 2.98 -21.35
N LEU A 28 -5.27 2.72 -20.81
CA LEU A 28 -6.03 3.75 -20.14
C LEU A 28 -5.24 4.08 -18.86
N TRP A 29 -4.32 5.04 -18.97
CA TRP A 29 -3.77 5.73 -17.81
C TRP A 29 -4.95 6.44 -17.14
N ARG A 30 -5.70 5.72 -16.30
CA ARG A 30 -6.58 6.35 -15.33
C ARG A 30 -5.64 7.07 -14.38
N THR A 31 -5.45 8.36 -14.62
CA THR A 31 -5.20 9.28 -13.52
C THR A 31 -6.35 9.09 -12.55
N VAL A 32 -6.13 8.35 -11.46
CA VAL A 32 -7.11 8.15 -10.38
C VAL A 32 -7.16 9.45 -9.58
N GLY A 33 -7.65 10.49 -10.26
CA GLY A 33 -8.00 11.75 -9.65
C GLY A 33 -9.41 11.65 -9.08
N SER A 34 -9.49 11.78 -7.76
CA SER A 34 -10.51 12.57 -7.04
C SER A 34 -11.78 11.88 -6.49
N CYS A 35 -12.21 10.71 -6.94
CA CYS A 35 -13.36 10.04 -6.32
C CYS A 35 -12.90 8.84 -5.48
N LEU A 36 -12.76 9.05 -4.17
CA LEU A 36 -12.65 7.93 -3.23
C LEU A 36 -13.95 7.14 -3.30
N ASP A 37 -13.91 5.88 -3.74
CA ASP A 37 -15.06 4.99 -3.65
C ASP A 37 -15.53 4.94 -2.18
N PRO A 38 -16.73 5.47 -1.86
CA PRO A 38 -17.19 5.54 -0.48
C PRO A 38 -17.34 4.16 0.17
N LYS A 39 -17.67 3.14 -0.62
CA LYS A 39 -17.81 1.76 -0.13
C LYS A 39 -16.45 1.18 0.25
N MET A 40 -15.46 1.37 -0.62
CA MET A 40 -14.08 0.96 -0.34
C MET A 40 -13.53 1.69 0.89
N LYS A 41 -13.75 3.00 0.99
CA LYS A 41 -13.35 3.78 2.17
C LYS A 41 -13.98 3.22 3.45
N ALA A 42 -15.31 3.04 3.47
CA ALA A 42 -16.01 2.50 4.65
C ALA A 42 -15.48 1.12 5.02
N TYR A 43 -15.26 0.25 4.03
CA TYR A 43 -14.68 -1.07 4.24
C TYR A 43 -13.30 -1.02 4.91
N LEU A 44 -12.39 -0.16 4.45
CA LEU A 44 -11.10 0.03 5.14
C LEU A 44 -11.32 0.55 6.56
N GLU A 45 -12.20 1.53 6.75
CA GLU A 45 -12.44 2.16 8.04
C GLU A 45 -12.99 1.20 9.09
N GLU A 46 -13.87 0.28 8.68
CA GLU A 46 -14.50 -0.74 9.52
C GLU A 46 -13.57 -1.93 9.83
N ASN A 47 -12.65 -2.27 8.92
CA ASN A 47 -11.84 -3.49 9.02
C ASN A 47 -10.37 -3.24 9.41
N THR A 48 -9.98 -1.97 9.60
CA THR A 48 -8.64 -1.58 10.04
C THR A 48 -8.71 -0.63 11.22
N GLU A 49 -7.61 -0.53 11.95
CA GLU A 49 -7.46 0.35 13.10
C GLU A 49 -6.36 1.38 12.84
N VAL A 50 -6.56 2.62 13.30
CA VAL A 50 -5.51 3.63 13.30
C VAL A 50 -4.52 3.33 14.44
N THR A 51 -3.26 3.14 14.10
CA THR A 51 -2.19 2.94 15.07
C THR A 51 -0.87 3.53 14.55
N SER A 52 -0.06 4.03 15.47
CA SER A 52 1.38 4.25 15.27
C SER A 52 2.23 3.34 16.19
N SER A 53 1.57 2.64 17.11
CA SER A 53 2.22 1.75 18.08
C SER A 53 2.56 0.39 17.47
N GLY A 54 3.64 -0.22 17.96
CA GLY A 54 4.07 -1.56 17.53
C GLY A 54 4.82 -1.61 16.20
N SER A 55 5.18 -0.45 15.64
CA SER A 55 6.06 -0.35 14.46
C SER A 55 7.38 0.35 14.80
N LEU A 56 8.37 0.26 13.90
CA LEU A 56 9.64 1.00 14.04
C LEU A 56 9.50 2.52 13.79
N THR A 57 8.34 2.99 13.35
CA THR A 57 8.11 4.40 12.99
C THR A 57 6.88 4.96 13.72
N PRO A 58 6.98 5.23 15.04
CA PRO A 58 5.89 5.79 15.83
C PRO A 58 5.45 7.20 15.38
N GLU A 59 6.23 7.87 14.54
CA GLU A 59 5.92 9.16 13.92
C GLU A 59 4.84 9.05 12.83
N ILE A 60 4.61 7.85 12.28
CA ILE A 60 3.68 7.62 11.18
C ILE A 60 2.41 6.96 11.71
N GLN A 61 1.27 7.62 11.53
CA GLN A 61 -0.03 7.02 11.81
C GLN A 61 -0.55 6.25 10.60
N LEU A 62 -0.93 4.99 10.80
CA LEU A 62 -1.41 4.12 9.73
C LEU A 62 -2.71 3.43 10.13
N ARG A 63 -3.60 3.24 9.17
CA ARG A 63 -4.68 2.26 9.23
C ARG A 63 -4.14 0.90 8.87
N LEU A 64 -4.10 0.01 9.86
CA LEU A 64 -3.55 -1.34 9.72
C LEU A 64 -4.55 -2.39 10.20
N LEU A 65 -4.42 -3.60 9.65
CA LEU A 65 -5.06 -4.78 10.17
C LEU A 65 -4.35 -5.22 11.47
N THR A 66 -5.09 -5.26 12.58
CA THR A 66 -4.58 -5.65 13.89
C THR A 66 -5.40 -6.83 14.46
N PRO A 67 -4.91 -7.53 15.50
CA PRO A 67 -5.69 -8.56 16.18
C PRO A 67 -7.02 -8.08 16.79
N ARG A 68 -7.24 -6.77 16.91
CA ARG A 68 -8.51 -6.19 17.40
C ARG A 68 -9.55 -6.01 16.29
N CYS A 69 -9.13 -6.04 15.03
CA CYS A 69 -10.03 -5.90 13.90
C CYS A 69 -10.90 -7.16 13.75
N LYS A 70 -12.20 -7.00 13.51
CA LYS A 70 -13.12 -8.11 13.18
C LYS A 70 -12.54 -9.00 12.10
N PHE A 71 -12.00 -8.36 11.06
CA PHE A 71 -11.37 -8.97 9.90
C PHE A 71 -10.29 -10.00 10.29
N TRP A 72 -9.50 -9.77 11.34
CA TRP A 72 -8.41 -10.66 11.74
C TRP A 72 -8.89 -12.08 12.08
N TRP A 73 -10.13 -12.20 12.55
CA TRP A 73 -10.74 -13.47 12.98
C TRP A 73 -11.73 -14.04 11.97
N GLU A 74 -12.02 -13.30 10.89
CA GLU A 74 -12.98 -13.72 9.87
C GLU A 74 -12.30 -14.67 8.87
N ARG A 75 -13.10 -15.57 8.29
CA ARG A 75 -12.57 -16.48 7.28
C ARG A 75 -12.33 -15.75 5.95
N ALA A 76 -11.22 -16.09 5.28
CA ALA A 76 -10.81 -15.43 4.04
C ALA A 76 -11.85 -15.52 2.90
N ASP A 77 -12.70 -16.56 2.88
CA ASP A 77 -13.75 -16.72 1.87
C ASP A 77 -14.93 -15.75 2.02
N LEU A 78 -15.01 -15.03 3.13
CA LEU A 78 -16.02 -14.00 3.38
C LEU A 78 -15.54 -12.60 2.98
N TRP A 79 -14.28 -12.44 2.60
CA TRP A 79 -13.73 -11.14 2.26
C TRP A 79 -14.22 -10.68 0.88
N PRO A 80 -14.64 -9.42 0.73
CA PRO A 80 -15.12 -8.88 -0.54
C PRO A 80 -13.99 -8.60 -1.54
N TYR A 81 -12.73 -8.66 -1.11
CA TYR A 81 -11.54 -8.40 -1.91
C TYR A 81 -10.48 -9.48 -1.67
N SER A 82 -9.40 -9.43 -2.46
CA SER A 82 -8.22 -10.25 -2.27
C SER A 82 -7.59 -10.09 -0.88
N ASP A 83 -6.68 -11.00 -0.56
CA ASP A 83 -5.86 -10.95 0.65
C ASP A 83 -5.37 -9.53 0.95
N PRO A 84 -5.53 -9.03 2.20
CA PRO A 84 -5.35 -7.63 2.54
C PRO A 84 -3.87 -7.28 2.76
N TYR A 85 -2.98 -7.60 1.81
CA TYR A 85 -1.55 -7.33 1.91
C TYR A 85 -1.27 -5.82 2.14
N TRP A 86 -2.14 -4.96 1.60
CA TRP A 86 -2.14 -3.50 1.77
C TRP A 86 -2.47 -3.03 3.19
N ALA A 87 -3.07 -3.87 4.04
CA ALA A 87 -3.43 -3.52 5.41
C ALA A 87 -2.32 -3.80 6.42
N ILE A 88 -1.20 -4.38 5.97
CA ILE A 88 -0.09 -4.82 6.83
C ILE A 88 1.12 -3.91 6.60
N TYR A 89 1.74 -3.47 7.70
CA TYR A 89 3.01 -2.77 7.65
C TYR A 89 4.17 -3.77 7.76
N TRP A 90 4.56 -4.32 6.62
CA TRP A 90 5.54 -5.40 6.54
C TRP A 90 6.91 -5.00 7.11
N PRO A 91 7.65 -5.92 7.76
CA PRO A 91 8.93 -5.60 8.42
C PRO A 91 9.95 -4.89 7.52
N GLY A 92 10.04 -5.28 6.24
CA GLY A 92 10.91 -4.61 5.27
C GLY A 92 10.55 -3.15 5.03
N GLY A 93 9.25 -2.85 4.91
CA GLY A 93 8.75 -1.48 4.82
C GLY A 93 9.05 -0.69 6.10
N GLN A 94 8.90 -1.30 7.28
CA GLN A 94 9.22 -0.63 8.55
C GLN A 94 10.69 -0.21 8.64
N ALA A 95 11.60 -1.13 8.28
CA ALA A 95 13.03 -0.85 8.28
C ALA A 95 13.39 0.27 7.28
N LEU A 96 12.83 0.23 6.08
CA LEU A 96 13.10 1.25 5.06
C LEU A 96 12.56 2.62 5.46
N SER A 97 11.32 2.70 5.95
CA SER A 97 10.73 3.95 6.45
C SER A 97 11.54 4.54 7.60
N ARG A 98 11.94 3.73 8.58
CA ARG A 98 12.79 4.17 9.69
C ARG A 98 14.11 4.74 9.15
N TYR A 99 14.76 4.02 8.24
CA TYR A 99 16.00 4.47 7.62
C TYR A 99 15.83 5.84 6.92
N LEU A 100 14.74 6.05 6.19
CA LEU A 100 14.46 7.32 5.52
C LEU A 100 14.23 8.49 6.49
N LEU A 101 13.53 8.23 7.61
CA LEU A 101 13.30 9.23 8.64
C LEU A 101 14.60 9.62 9.35
N ASP A 102 15.48 8.66 9.61
CA ASP A 102 16.79 8.89 10.24
C ASP A 102 17.80 9.53 9.27
N ASN A 103 17.65 9.28 7.96
CA ASN A 103 18.58 9.72 6.92
C ASN A 103 17.87 10.57 5.85
N PRO A 104 17.29 11.73 6.20
CA PRO A 104 16.46 12.49 5.27
C PRO A 104 17.21 12.96 4.02
N ALA A 105 18.53 13.13 4.09
CA ALA A 105 19.38 13.49 2.95
C ALA A 105 19.29 12.49 1.77
N VAL A 106 18.89 11.24 2.03
CA VAL A 106 18.72 10.21 0.99
C VAL A 106 17.65 10.61 -0.02
N VAL A 107 16.57 11.25 0.43
CA VAL A 107 15.39 11.58 -0.41
C VAL A 107 15.07 13.07 -0.50
N ARG A 108 15.66 13.92 0.35
CA ARG A 108 15.38 15.36 0.39
C ARG A 108 15.52 16.01 -0.99
N GLY A 109 14.46 16.67 -1.45
CA GLY A 109 14.38 17.35 -2.75
C GLY A 109 14.22 16.43 -3.95
N LYS A 110 14.27 15.10 -3.79
CA LYS A 110 14.22 14.13 -4.89
C LYS A 110 12.80 13.68 -5.21
N SER A 111 12.62 13.16 -6.42
CA SER A 111 11.43 12.40 -6.83
C SER A 111 11.61 10.94 -6.43
N VAL A 112 10.60 10.34 -5.79
CA VAL A 112 10.63 8.96 -5.31
C VAL A 112 9.48 8.17 -5.92
N LEU A 113 9.78 6.97 -6.39
CA LEU A 113 8.82 5.94 -6.78
C LEU A 113 8.85 4.85 -5.71
N ASP A 114 7.72 4.60 -5.09
CA ASP A 114 7.50 3.50 -4.15
C ASP A 114 6.74 2.40 -4.90
N LEU A 115 7.36 1.22 -5.05
CA LEU A 115 6.82 0.09 -5.82
C LEU A 115 6.31 -0.99 -4.88
N GLY A 116 5.05 -1.40 -5.05
CA GLY A 116 4.38 -2.28 -4.09
C GLY A 116 4.13 -1.55 -2.78
N SER A 117 3.58 -0.33 -2.88
CA SER A 117 3.45 0.60 -1.76
C SER A 117 2.60 0.08 -0.60
N GLY A 118 1.67 -0.85 -0.84
CA GLY A 118 0.82 -1.44 0.20
C GLY A 118 0.08 -0.38 1.03
N CYS A 119 0.38 -0.32 2.34
CA CYS A 119 -0.20 0.69 3.24
C CYS A 119 0.34 2.12 3.04
N GLY A 120 1.38 2.31 2.22
CA GLY A 120 1.94 3.62 1.88
C GLY A 120 2.94 4.18 2.89
N ALA A 121 3.33 3.42 3.92
CA ALA A 121 4.18 3.91 4.99
C ALA A 121 5.54 4.44 4.49
N THR A 122 6.19 3.72 3.57
CA THR A 122 7.49 4.13 2.99
C THR A 122 7.37 5.42 2.19
N ALA A 123 6.35 5.54 1.35
CA ALA A 123 6.04 6.75 0.60
C ALA A 123 5.77 7.96 1.52
N ILE A 124 5.03 7.74 2.61
CA ILE A 124 4.78 8.75 3.65
C ILE A 124 6.09 9.16 4.35
N ALA A 125 6.92 8.20 4.76
CA ALA A 125 8.22 8.46 5.35
C ALA A 125 9.11 9.27 4.41
N ALA A 126 9.18 8.90 3.13
CA ALA A 126 9.92 9.64 2.11
C ALA A 126 9.41 11.08 1.99
N LYS A 127 8.08 11.29 2.02
CA LYS A 127 7.48 12.62 1.97
C LYS A 127 7.83 13.46 3.21
N MET A 128 7.72 12.88 4.40
CA MET A 128 8.08 13.52 5.67
C MET A 128 9.57 13.87 5.72
N SER A 129 10.43 13.06 5.11
CA SER A 129 11.87 13.31 4.97
C SER A 129 12.24 14.37 3.90
N GLY A 130 11.24 14.96 3.24
CA GLY A 130 11.41 16.10 2.35
C GLY A 130 11.55 15.73 0.87
N ALA A 131 11.09 14.56 0.43
CA ALA A 131 10.97 14.26 -1.00
C ALA A 131 10.06 15.31 -1.69
N SER A 132 10.49 15.77 -2.86
CA SER A 132 9.76 16.79 -3.63
C SER A 132 8.52 16.19 -4.29
N LYS A 133 8.66 15.00 -4.89
CA LYS A 133 7.58 14.24 -5.53
C LYS A 133 7.57 12.80 -5.06
N ILE A 134 6.38 12.25 -4.90
CA ILE A 134 6.14 10.85 -4.56
C ILE A 134 5.18 10.29 -5.61
N LEU A 135 5.48 9.10 -6.11
CA LEU A 135 4.53 8.23 -6.81
C LEU A 135 4.48 6.91 -6.03
N ALA A 136 3.32 6.58 -5.49
CA ALA A 136 3.10 5.36 -4.72
C ALA A 136 2.30 4.38 -5.59
N ASN A 137 2.94 3.33 -6.05
CA ASN A 137 2.38 2.43 -7.04
C ASN A 137 2.13 1.05 -6.44
N ASP A 138 0.92 0.55 -6.61
CA ASP A 138 0.54 -0.82 -6.25
C ASP A 138 -0.34 -1.44 -7.33
N ILE A 139 -0.35 -2.78 -7.40
CA ILE A 139 -1.24 -3.52 -8.30
C ILE A 139 -2.66 -3.60 -7.76
N ASP A 140 -2.81 -3.50 -6.43
CA ASP A 140 -4.11 -3.58 -5.76
C ASP A 140 -4.76 -2.19 -5.66
N PRO A 141 -5.94 -1.96 -6.26
CA PRO A 141 -6.63 -0.68 -6.16
C PRO A 141 -7.01 -0.30 -4.71
N ILE A 142 -7.18 -1.29 -3.82
CA ILE A 142 -7.47 -1.06 -2.39
C ILE A 142 -6.25 -0.43 -1.70
N ALA A 143 -5.04 -0.74 -2.14
CA ALA A 143 -3.82 -0.10 -1.64
C ALA A 143 -3.82 1.41 -1.92
N GLY A 144 -4.29 1.84 -3.09
CA GLY A 144 -4.43 3.27 -3.41
C GLY A 144 -5.36 4.01 -2.44
N MET A 145 -6.46 3.37 -2.02
CA MET A 145 -7.34 3.89 -0.97
C MET A 145 -6.65 3.91 0.40
N ALA A 146 -5.94 2.84 0.76
CA ALA A 146 -5.19 2.75 2.02
C ALA A 146 -4.15 3.87 2.13
N ILE A 147 -3.34 4.06 1.09
CA ILE A 147 -2.37 5.16 0.96
C ILE A 147 -3.08 6.51 1.12
N THR A 148 -4.21 6.71 0.45
CA THR A 148 -4.95 7.98 0.55
C THR A 148 -5.42 8.27 1.98
N LEU A 149 -5.98 7.28 2.67
CA LEU A 149 -6.41 7.44 4.07
C LEU A 149 -5.21 7.69 4.99
N ASN A 150 -4.11 6.97 4.77
CA ASN A 150 -2.89 7.12 5.57
C ASN A 150 -2.18 8.45 5.32
N CYS A 151 -2.15 8.98 4.10
CA CYS A 151 -1.67 10.34 3.84
C CYS A 151 -2.44 11.37 4.68
N LYS A 152 -3.77 11.28 4.71
CA LYS A 152 -4.62 12.18 5.48
C LYS A 152 -4.34 12.11 6.99
N LEU A 153 -4.11 10.91 7.53
CA LEU A 153 -3.76 10.72 8.94
C LEU A 153 -2.42 11.38 9.34
N ASN A 154 -1.54 11.60 8.36
CA ASN A 154 -0.24 12.24 8.55
C ASN A 154 -0.21 13.69 8.03
N GLY A 155 -1.38 14.29 7.76
CA GLY A 155 -1.48 15.69 7.29
C GLY A 155 -0.92 15.91 5.87
N LEU A 156 -0.81 14.85 5.07
CA LEU A 156 -0.31 14.91 3.70
C LEU A 156 -1.46 14.88 2.69
N ASN A 157 -1.24 15.55 1.55
CA ASN A 157 -2.11 15.38 0.40
C ASN A 157 -1.93 13.96 -0.17
N PRO A 158 -3.02 13.33 -0.67
CA PRO A 158 -2.92 12.03 -1.34
C PRO A 158 -1.91 12.07 -2.49
N PHE A 159 -1.14 10.99 -2.64
CA PHE A 159 -0.21 10.83 -3.74
C PHE A 159 -0.97 10.54 -5.05
N PRO A 160 -0.40 10.90 -6.22
CA PRO A 160 -0.99 10.60 -7.52
C PRO A 160 -1.03 9.10 -7.81
#